data_AF-A0A833U1W7-F1
#
_entry.id   AF-A0A833U1W7-F1
#
_cell.length_a   1.000
_cell.length_b   1.000
_cell.length_c   1.000
_cell.angle_alpha   90.00
_cell.angle_beta   90.00
_cell.angle_gamma   90.00
#
_symmetry.space_group_name_H-M   'P 1'
#
loop_
_entity.id
_entity.type
_entity.pdbx_description
1 polymer ?
#
loop_
_entity_poly.entity_id
_entity_poly.type
_entity_poly.pdbx_seq_one_letter_code
_entity_poly.pdbx_strand_id
1 'polypeptide(L)'
;MDQMGRFCCYIFIILVCVQASIIPPCSACLEEDQNALLLLINYPIESFSPSSNLITNKEIHATDCCNWTGVVKCSNITGRVTLIDLDELLYSWSSIGSEYWYLNTSLFLPFQELKSLYLYGYRYNLRVSKEGLERLSGLTKLEELYLNYIPFNESILPSLAKIVTLKILSLSRMKEWDYEAANNSQGFERLSALSKLEELYLDFNDFNETILPSLGKIASLKKLSLSNNKITGRVPINKGFTMSKLEELNLDGNKNTGVVFG
;
A
#
# COMPACT_ATOMS: atom_id res chain seq x y z
N MET A 1 -28.23 -26.05 -22.17
CA MET A 1 -26.82 -26.30 -21.81
C MET A 1 -26.07 -25.03 -22.17
N ASP A 2 -25.86 -24.05 -21.29
CA ASP A 2 -25.85 -24.10 -19.84
C ASP A 2 -26.46 -22.82 -19.26
N GLN A 3 -27.43 -23.00 -18.36
CA GLN A 3 -27.96 -21.98 -17.46
C GLN A 3 -27.20 -22.16 -16.15
N MET A 4 -26.67 -21.10 -15.55
CA MET A 4 -26.59 -20.89 -14.09
C MET A 4 -25.71 -19.66 -13.83
N GLY A 5 -26.34 -18.50 -13.68
CA GLY A 5 -25.62 -17.25 -13.44
C GLY A 5 -26.58 -16.07 -13.41
N ARG A 6 -27.48 -16.08 -12.43
CA ARG A 6 -28.36 -14.95 -12.05
C ARG A 6 -29.29 -15.45 -10.97
N PHE A 7 -28.98 -15.19 -9.71
CA PHE A 7 -29.95 -14.96 -8.63
C PHE A 7 -29.17 -14.60 -7.36
N CYS A 8 -28.84 -13.31 -7.20
CA CYS A 8 -28.66 -12.72 -5.88
C CYS A 8 -29.32 -11.34 -5.88
N CYS A 9 -30.21 -11.16 -4.91
CA CYS A 9 -30.88 -9.92 -4.53
C CYS A 9 -31.91 -9.34 -5.51
N TYR A 10 -33.17 -9.78 -5.43
CA TYR A 10 -34.31 -8.84 -5.34
C TYR A 10 -35.53 -9.55 -4.71
N ILE A 11 -36.22 -8.80 -3.84
CA ILE A 11 -37.44 -9.11 -3.07
C ILE A 11 -37.19 -9.69 -1.68
N PHE A 12 -37.31 -8.84 -0.65
CA PHE A 12 -38.10 -9.17 0.54
C PHE A 12 -38.64 -7.88 1.20
N ILE A 13 -39.93 -7.65 1.00
CA ILE A 13 -40.77 -6.79 1.85
C ILE A 13 -41.52 -7.74 2.81
N ILE A 14 -41.29 -7.53 4.11
CA ILE A 14 -42.15 -7.83 5.30
C ILE A 14 -42.36 -9.30 5.76
N LEU A 15 -41.88 -9.54 7.00
CA LEU A 15 -42.31 -10.47 8.07
C LEU A 15 -42.56 -11.95 7.74
N VAL A 16 -41.68 -12.85 8.22
CA VAL A 16 -41.97 -13.95 9.18
C VAL A 16 -40.65 -14.55 9.69
N CYS A 17 -40.51 -14.63 11.02
CA CYS A 17 -39.42 -15.36 11.70
C CYS A 17 -39.58 -16.87 11.52
N VAL A 18 -38.70 -17.55 10.77
CA VAL A 18 -38.37 -18.97 11.01
C VAL A 18 -36.95 -19.26 10.48
N GLN A 19 -36.10 -19.73 11.40
CA GLN A 19 -34.83 -20.44 11.21
C GLN A 19 -33.65 -19.67 10.60
N ALA A 20 -32.57 -19.62 11.40
CA ALA A 20 -31.21 -19.36 10.97
C ALA A 20 -30.86 -20.28 9.80
N SER A 21 -31.15 -19.82 8.60
CA SER A 21 -30.84 -20.49 7.35
C SER A 21 -29.51 -19.91 6.90
N ILE A 22 -28.51 -20.77 6.92
CA ILE A 22 -27.15 -20.58 6.43
C ILE A 22 -27.22 -19.83 5.10
N ILE A 23 -26.94 -18.52 5.13
CA ILE A 23 -26.59 -17.79 3.91
C ILE A 23 -25.27 -18.44 3.48
N PRO A 24 -25.20 -19.06 2.29
CA PRO A 24 -23.92 -19.58 1.79
C PRO A 24 -22.93 -18.42 1.83
N PRO A 25 -21.69 -18.62 2.34
CA PRO A 25 -20.70 -17.55 2.27
C PRO A 25 -20.62 -17.12 0.82
N CYS A 26 -20.81 -15.82 0.55
CA CYS A 26 -20.69 -15.27 -0.79
C CYS A 26 -19.25 -15.54 -1.25
N SER A 27 -19.06 -16.64 -1.96
CA SER A 27 -17.76 -17.07 -2.47
C SER A 27 -17.33 -16.27 -3.69
N ALA A 28 -18.19 -15.35 -4.14
CA ALA A 28 -17.98 -14.50 -5.29
C ALA A 28 -17.63 -13.07 -4.86
N CYS A 29 -16.67 -12.48 -5.57
CA CYS A 29 -16.33 -11.07 -5.51
C CYS A 29 -17.55 -10.19 -5.68
N LEU A 30 -17.65 -9.15 -4.84
CA LEU A 30 -18.72 -8.17 -5.01
C LEU A 30 -18.56 -7.44 -6.34
N GLU A 31 -19.68 -7.26 -7.07
CA GLU A 31 -19.69 -6.62 -8.40
C GLU A 31 -19.06 -5.21 -8.39
N GLU A 32 -19.27 -4.43 -7.33
CA GLU A 32 -18.64 -3.12 -7.17
C GLU A 32 -17.11 -3.20 -7.11
N ASP A 33 -16.57 -4.13 -6.31
CA ASP A 33 -15.13 -4.33 -6.18
C ASP A 33 -14.55 -4.91 -7.49
N GLN A 34 -15.26 -5.83 -8.14
CA GLN A 34 -14.85 -6.39 -9.44
C GLN A 34 -14.78 -5.30 -10.51
N ASN A 35 -15.79 -4.44 -10.61
CA ASN A 35 -15.81 -3.34 -11.57
C ASN A 35 -14.68 -2.32 -11.28
N ALA A 36 -14.43 -2.00 -10.02
CA ALA A 36 -13.33 -1.11 -9.64
C ALA A 36 -11.96 -1.70 -10.00
N LEU A 37 -11.75 -3.01 -9.78
CA LEU A 37 -10.53 -3.71 -10.19
C LEU A 37 -10.35 -3.72 -11.71
N LEU A 38 -11.42 -3.98 -12.46
CA LEU A 38 -11.38 -3.93 -13.92
C LEU A 38 -11.03 -2.55 -14.44
N LEU A 39 -11.57 -1.49 -13.83
CA LEU A 39 -11.17 -0.11 -14.16
C LEU A 39 -9.69 0.10 -13.87
N LEU A 40 -9.20 -0.36 -12.72
CA LEU A 40 -7.81 -0.18 -12.32
C LEU A 40 -6.81 -0.86 -13.27
N ILE A 41 -7.12 -2.08 -13.74
CA ILE A 41 -6.28 -2.84 -14.67
C ILE A 41 -6.33 -2.26 -16.08
N ASN A 42 -7.49 -1.77 -16.51
CA ASN A 42 -7.66 -1.22 -17.86
C ASN A 42 -7.28 0.25 -17.97
N TYR A 43 -7.26 0.99 -16.86
CA TYR A 43 -6.99 2.42 -16.81
C TYR A 43 -5.78 2.85 -17.64
N PRO A 44 -4.64 2.13 -17.60
CA PRO A 44 -3.46 2.66 -18.27
C PRO A 44 -3.31 2.15 -19.72
N ILE A 45 -4.22 1.29 -20.21
CA ILE A 45 -4.33 0.88 -21.63
C ILE A 45 -4.79 2.06 -22.52
N GLU A 46 -5.58 2.98 -21.98
CA GLU A 46 -5.99 4.18 -22.72
C GLU A 46 -4.85 5.22 -22.85
N SER A 47 -3.84 5.15 -21.96
CA SER A 47 -2.72 6.10 -21.94
C SER A 47 -1.46 5.63 -22.67
N PHE A 48 -1.30 4.34 -22.95
CA PHE A 48 -0.09 3.78 -23.57
C PHE A 48 -0.40 2.82 -24.72
N SER A 49 0.25 3.03 -25.86
CA SER A 49 0.09 2.18 -27.06
C SER A 49 0.54 0.74 -26.74
N PRO A 50 -0.33 -0.28 -26.92
CA PRO A 50 -0.04 -1.63 -26.49
C PRO A 50 0.88 -2.32 -27.50
N SER A 51 2.11 -2.59 -27.09
CA SER A 51 2.99 -3.51 -27.81
C SER A 51 3.46 -4.65 -26.91
N SER A 52 2.50 -5.35 -26.32
CA SER A 52 2.68 -6.75 -25.99
C SER A 52 1.31 -7.38 -25.75
N ASN A 53 1.20 -8.65 -26.12
CA ASN A 53 0.01 -9.48 -25.96
C ASN A 53 -0.37 -9.55 -24.48
N LEU A 54 -1.17 -8.59 -24.03
CA LEU A 54 -2.01 -8.73 -22.85
C LEU A 54 -2.80 -10.03 -23.08
N ILE A 55 -2.57 -11.01 -22.20
CA ILE A 55 -3.40 -12.21 -22.08
C ILE A 55 -4.83 -11.75 -22.31
N THR A 56 -5.42 -12.22 -23.41
CA THR A 56 -6.65 -11.66 -23.97
C THR A 56 -7.64 -11.39 -22.85
N ASN A 57 -7.99 -10.10 -22.68
CA ASN A 57 -8.86 -9.55 -21.65
C ASN A 57 -10.14 -10.38 -21.36
N LYS A 58 -10.57 -11.24 -22.30
CA LYS A 58 -11.69 -12.16 -22.16
C LYS A 58 -11.59 -13.17 -21.00
N GLU A 59 -10.41 -13.60 -20.56
CA GLU A 59 -10.27 -14.58 -19.47
C GLU A 59 -10.31 -13.94 -18.06
N ILE A 60 -9.81 -12.70 -17.93
CA ILE A 60 -9.91 -11.91 -16.69
C ILE A 60 -11.36 -11.43 -16.47
N HIS A 61 -12.06 -11.05 -17.56
CA HIS A 61 -13.45 -10.59 -17.49
C HIS A 61 -14.46 -11.68 -17.07
N ALA A 62 -14.09 -12.96 -17.14
CA ALA A 62 -15.00 -14.07 -16.89
C ALA A 62 -14.81 -14.73 -15.50
N THR A 63 -13.79 -14.33 -14.74
CA THR A 63 -13.42 -14.99 -13.49
C THR A 63 -13.70 -14.08 -12.29
N ASP A 64 -14.17 -14.72 -11.23
CA ASP A 64 -14.35 -14.12 -9.91
C ASP A 64 -13.02 -13.55 -9.38
N CYS A 65 -13.01 -12.24 -9.05
CA CYS A 65 -11.81 -11.53 -8.64
C CYS A 65 -11.17 -12.11 -7.37
N CYS A 66 -11.94 -12.80 -6.54
CA CYS A 66 -11.44 -13.45 -5.32
C CYS A 66 -10.58 -14.68 -5.61
N ASN A 67 -10.58 -15.18 -6.85
CA ASN A 67 -9.72 -16.26 -7.31
C ASN A 67 -8.38 -15.77 -7.88
N TRP A 68 -8.12 -14.46 -7.92
CA TRP A 68 -6.84 -13.91 -8.39
C TRP A 68 -5.76 -14.07 -7.32
N THR A 69 -5.32 -15.31 -7.13
CA THR A 69 -4.37 -15.71 -6.09
C THR A 69 -3.05 -14.97 -6.22
N GLY A 70 -2.55 -14.43 -5.11
CA GLY A 70 -1.31 -13.65 -5.06
C GLY A 70 -1.50 -12.15 -5.31
N VAL A 71 -2.68 -11.76 -5.79
CA VAL A 71 -2.93 -10.42 -6.32
C VAL A 71 -4.05 -9.70 -5.57
N VAL A 72 -5.13 -10.43 -5.31
CA VAL A 72 -6.30 -9.96 -4.56
C VAL A 72 -6.59 -10.95 -3.45
N LYS A 73 -6.98 -10.46 -2.27
CA LYS A 73 -7.61 -11.30 -1.23
C LYS A 73 -8.96 -10.75 -0.87
N CYS A 74 -9.94 -11.64 -0.72
CA CYS A 74 -11.28 -11.29 -0.29
C CYS A 74 -11.58 -11.79 1.12
N SER A 75 -12.51 -11.10 1.79
CA SER A 75 -13.19 -11.60 2.98
C SER A 75 -14.04 -12.82 2.62
N ASN A 76 -13.84 -13.92 3.34
CA ASN A 76 -14.64 -15.14 3.18
C ASN A 76 -16.09 -15.00 3.70
N ILE A 77 -16.42 -13.87 4.34
CA ILE A 77 -17.76 -13.57 4.86
C ILE A 77 -18.51 -12.68 3.87
N THR A 78 -17.87 -11.61 3.41
CA THR A 78 -18.54 -10.53 2.66
C THR A 78 -18.27 -10.60 1.15
N GLY A 79 -17.29 -11.37 0.70
CA GLY A 79 -16.83 -11.38 -0.69
C GLY A 79 -16.13 -10.08 -1.11
N ARG A 80 -15.87 -9.16 -0.16
CA ARG A 80 -15.21 -7.87 -0.42
C ARG A 80 -13.70 -8.02 -0.48
N VAL A 81 -13.08 -7.20 -1.31
CA VAL A 81 -11.63 -7.11 -1.43
C VAL A 81 -11.04 -6.48 -0.16
N THR A 82 -10.04 -7.17 0.38
CA THR A 82 -9.32 -6.82 1.62
C THR A 82 -7.84 -6.56 1.39
N LEU A 83 -7.27 -7.10 0.31
CA LEU A 83 -5.89 -6.85 -0.10
C LEU A 83 -5.85 -6.67 -1.62
N ILE A 84 -5.08 -5.67 -2.06
CA ILE A 84 -4.72 -5.46 -3.46
C ILE A 84 -3.20 -5.33 -3.55
N ASP A 85 -2.60 -6.16 -4.41
CA ASP A 85 -1.21 -6.05 -4.82
C ASP A 85 -1.12 -5.59 -6.28
N LEU A 86 -0.76 -4.32 -6.48
CA LEU A 86 -0.64 -3.76 -7.82
C LEU A 86 0.60 -4.25 -8.57
N ASP A 87 1.68 -4.66 -7.89
CA ASP A 87 2.88 -5.11 -8.60
C ASP A 87 2.57 -6.37 -9.41
N GLU A 88 1.89 -7.31 -8.77
CA GLU A 88 1.47 -8.56 -9.38
C GLU A 88 0.34 -8.34 -10.41
N LEU A 89 -0.59 -7.38 -10.18
CA LEU A 89 -1.64 -7.04 -11.17
C LEU A 89 -1.05 -6.56 -12.49
N LEU A 90 0.07 -5.84 -12.44
CA LEU A 90 0.65 -5.17 -13.59
C LEU A 90 1.89 -5.91 -14.11
N TYR A 91 2.20 -7.09 -13.58
CA TYR A 91 3.41 -7.86 -13.90
C TYR A 91 3.65 -8.03 -15.42
N SER A 92 2.58 -8.20 -16.19
CA SER A 92 2.64 -8.39 -17.65
C SER A 92 2.98 -7.13 -18.45
N TRP A 93 3.04 -5.97 -17.80
CA TRP A 93 3.32 -4.69 -18.43
C TRP A 93 4.83 -4.60 -18.67
N SER A 94 5.26 -5.08 -19.83
CA SER A 94 6.64 -4.94 -20.29
C SER A 94 6.97 -3.46 -20.50
N SER A 95 7.90 -2.93 -19.71
CA SER A 95 8.55 -1.62 -19.85
C SER A 95 7.65 -0.59 -20.56
N ILE A 96 6.74 0.02 -19.80
CA ILE A 96 6.27 1.36 -20.16
C ILE A 96 7.55 2.17 -20.45
N GLY A 97 7.58 2.94 -21.53
CA GLY A 97 8.78 3.70 -21.91
C GLY A 97 9.27 4.64 -20.80
N SER A 98 10.06 5.64 -21.13
CA SER A 98 10.54 6.64 -20.16
C SER A 98 9.44 7.52 -19.53
N GLU A 99 8.16 7.24 -19.75
CA GLU A 99 7.05 8.06 -19.28
C GLU A 99 6.55 7.62 -17.89
N TYR A 100 6.12 8.60 -17.11
CA TYR A 100 5.58 8.39 -15.76
C TYR A 100 4.11 8.02 -15.80
N TRP A 101 3.75 6.99 -15.03
CA TRP A 101 2.36 6.63 -14.82
C TRP A 101 1.84 7.20 -13.49
N TYR A 102 0.92 8.17 -13.57
CA TYR A 102 0.29 8.75 -12.39
C TYR A 102 -0.95 7.93 -11.98
N LEU A 103 -0.88 7.29 -10.82
CA LEU A 103 -1.97 6.50 -10.28
C LEU A 103 -3.14 7.39 -9.84
N ASN A 104 -4.32 7.13 -10.39
CA ASN A 104 -5.55 7.72 -9.88
C ASN A 104 -6.03 6.95 -8.64
N THR A 105 -5.64 7.41 -7.45
CA THR A 105 -5.99 6.74 -6.19
C THR A 105 -7.49 6.78 -5.86
N SER A 106 -8.30 7.59 -6.55
CA SER A 106 -9.75 7.55 -6.39
C SER A 106 -10.34 6.20 -6.78
N LEU A 107 -9.64 5.43 -7.63
CA LEU A 107 -10.07 4.09 -8.04
C LEU A 107 -10.09 3.08 -6.88
N PHE A 108 -9.45 3.40 -5.74
CA PHE A 108 -9.50 2.53 -4.56
C PHE A 108 -10.70 2.77 -3.66
N LEU A 109 -11.36 3.93 -3.76
CA LEU A 109 -12.45 4.32 -2.85
C LEU A 109 -13.64 3.33 -2.81
N PRO A 110 -13.97 2.60 -3.89
CA PRO A 110 -15.01 1.56 -3.83
C PRO A 110 -14.67 0.40 -2.87
N PHE A 111 -13.40 0.12 -2.59
CA PHE A 111 -12.98 -1.02 -1.74
C PHE A 111 -13.14 -0.71 -0.25
N GLN A 112 -14.38 -0.76 0.24
CA GLN A 112 -14.75 -0.39 1.61
C GLN A 112 -14.14 -1.32 2.69
N GLU A 113 -13.64 -2.49 2.31
CA GLU A 113 -12.98 -3.44 3.21
C GLU A 113 -11.47 -3.59 3.00
N LEU A 114 -10.87 -2.72 2.17
CA LEU A 114 -9.45 -2.76 1.89
C LEU A 114 -8.63 -2.50 3.16
N LYS A 115 -7.81 -3.49 3.53
CA LYS A 115 -6.90 -3.47 4.67
C LYS A 115 -5.45 -3.29 4.24
N SER A 116 -5.05 -3.89 3.13
CA SER A 116 -3.67 -3.87 2.67
C SER A 116 -3.60 -3.43 1.21
N LEU A 117 -2.76 -2.43 0.95
CA LEU A 117 -2.51 -1.92 -0.39
C LEU A 117 -1.01 -1.93 -0.68
N TYR A 118 -0.61 -2.71 -1.68
CA TYR A 118 0.77 -2.79 -2.14
C TYR A 118 0.90 -2.07 -3.47
N LEU A 119 1.69 -1.00 -3.48
CA LEU A 119 2.08 -0.25 -4.67
C LEU A 119 3.60 -0.37 -4.84
N TYR A 120 4.05 -0.82 -6.01
CA TYR A 120 5.46 -0.97 -6.33
C TYR A 120 5.81 -0.19 -7.59
N GLY A 121 6.73 0.77 -7.48
CA GLY A 121 6.99 1.72 -8.56
C GLY A 121 8.10 1.37 -9.54
N TYR A 122 8.92 0.36 -9.25
CA TYR A 122 10.15 0.08 -10.01
C TYR A 122 9.91 -0.24 -11.48
N ARG A 123 8.92 -1.11 -11.78
CA ARG A 123 8.69 -1.62 -13.14
C ARG A 123 7.91 -0.65 -14.05
N TYR A 124 7.18 0.30 -13.46
CA TYR A 124 6.12 1.03 -14.16
C TYR A 124 6.27 2.55 -14.11
N ASN A 125 7.41 3.06 -13.63
CA ASN A 125 7.60 4.51 -13.42
C ASN A 125 6.43 5.13 -12.65
N LEU A 126 5.87 4.39 -11.70
CA LEU A 126 4.66 4.78 -10.97
C LEU A 126 4.91 6.06 -10.18
N ARG A 127 3.93 6.95 -10.22
CA ARG A 127 3.87 8.18 -9.45
C ARG A 127 2.53 8.26 -8.74
N VAL A 128 2.53 8.77 -7.53
CA VAL A 128 1.30 9.09 -6.78
C VAL A 128 1.38 10.54 -6.37
N SER A 129 0.34 11.33 -6.67
CA SER A 129 0.32 12.74 -6.24
C SER A 129 0.03 12.85 -4.74
N LYS A 130 0.34 14.01 -4.15
CA LYS A 130 0.02 14.31 -2.74
C LYS A 130 -1.48 14.22 -2.50
N GLU A 131 -2.26 14.85 -3.36
CA GLU A 131 -3.72 14.83 -3.35
C GLU A 131 -4.23 13.39 -3.49
N GLY A 132 -3.55 12.57 -4.30
CA GLY A 132 -3.83 11.15 -4.44
C GLY A 132 -3.66 10.40 -3.12
N LEU A 133 -2.55 10.62 -2.42
CA LEU A 133 -2.32 10.01 -1.10
C LEU A 133 -3.34 10.50 -0.07
N GLU A 134 -3.73 11.77 -0.10
CA GLU A 134 -4.77 12.28 0.80
C GLU A 134 -6.11 11.59 0.58
N ARG A 135 -6.47 11.26 -0.67
CA ARG A 135 -7.71 10.53 -0.98
C ARG A 135 -7.73 9.13 -0.35
N LEU A 136 -6.57 8.49 -0.15
CA LEU A 136 -6.51 7.18 0.52
C LEU A 136 -6.97 7.25 1.98
N SER A 137 -7.04 8.43 2.60
CA SER A 137 -7.65 8.60 3.93
C SER A 137 -9.15 8.27 3.95
N GLY A 138 -9.83 8.21 2.80
CA GLY A 138 -11.19 7.71 2.68
C GLY A 138 -11.32 6.19 2.91
N LEU A 139 -10.22 5.45 2.86
CA LEU A 139 -10.18 4.01 3.10
C LEU A 139 -10.13 3.73 4.59
N THR A 140 -11.30 3.77 5.23
CA THR A 140 -11.44 3.71 6.70
C THR A 140 -10.96 2.42 7.37
N LYS A 141 -10.65 1.37 6.60
CA LYS A 141 -10.11 0.09 7.08
C LYS A 141 -8.66 -0.18 6.64
N LEU A 142 -8.00 0.77 5.96
CA LEU A 142 -6.64 0.60 5.46
C LEU A 142 -5.63 0.59 6.61
N GLU A 143 -4.99 -0.55 6.85
CA GLU A 143 -4.03 -0.75 7.94
C GLU A 143 -2.60 -0.89 7.41
N GLU A 144 -2.42 -1.34 6.17
CA GLU A 144 -1.10 -1.62 5.60
C GLU A 144 -0.95 -0.92 4.25
N LEU A 145 0.08 -0.08 4.13
CA LEU A 145 0.36 0.65 2.91
C LEU A 145 1.84 0.53 2.55
N TYR A 146 2.10 -0.09 1.40
CA TYR A 146 3.44 -0.25 0.86
C TYR A 146 3.57 0.62 -0.39
N LEU A 147 4.52 1.55 -0.38
CA LEU A 147 4.77 2.52 -1.46
C LEU A 147 6.21 2.41 -1.97
N ASN A 148 6.71 1.18 -2.08
CA ASN A 148 8.11 0.91 -2.35
C ASN A 148 8.46 1.30 -3.79
N TYR A 149 9.67 1.84 -4.01
CA TYR A 149 10.14 2.26 -5.34
C TYR A 149 9.26 3.33 -6.01
N ILE A 150 8.42 4.03 -5.27
CA ILE A 150 7.71 5.21 -5.78
C ILE A 150 8.48 6.44 -5.32
N PRO A 151 8.92 7.29 -6.24
CA PRO A 151 9.77 8.39 -5.84
C PRO A 151 8.95 9.50 -5.19
N PHE A 152 9.44 9.88 -4.02
CA PHE A 152 8.81 10.81 -3.12
C PHE A 152 9.87 11.66 -2.44
N ASN A 153 9.45 12.82 -1.95
CA ASN A 153 10.19 13.60 -0.98
C ASN A 153 9.36 13.79 0.29
N GLU A 154 9.90 14.47 1.30
CA GLU A 154 9.27 14.66 2.62
C GLU A 154 7.92 15.40 2.55
N SER A 155 7.62 16.06 1.44
CA SER A 155 6.38 16.84 1.29
C SER A 155 5.12 16.00 1.13
N ILE A 156 5.24 14.67 1.00
CA ILE A 156 4.11 13.71 1.03
C ILE A 156 3.71 13.28 2.44
N LEU A 157 4.59 13.45 3.42
CA LEU A 157 4.37 13.00 4.80
C LEU A 157 3.12 13.61 5.46
N PRO A 158 2.77 14.90 5.25
CA PRO A 158 1.48 15.43 5.72
C PRO A 158 0.27 14.70 5.15
N SER A 159 0.33 14.25 3.90
CA SER A 159 -0.77 13.55 3.23
C SER A 159 -0.93 12.13 3.79
N LEU A 160 0.19 11.42 4.00
CA LEU A 160 0.18 10.10 4.65
C LEU A 160 -0.29 10.18 6.11
N ALA A 161 0.05 11.25 6.83
CA ALA A 161 -0.38 11.47 8.20
C ALA A 161 -1.92 11.60 8.35
N LYS A 162 -2.67 11.78 7.26
CA LYS A 162 -4.14 11.76 7.25
C LYS A 162 -4.73 10.35 7.26
N ILE A 163 -3.94 9.32 6.94
CA ILE A 163 -4.37 7.92 6.91
C ILE A 163 -4.20 7.31 8.31
N VAL A 164 -4.96 7.83 9.28
CA VAL A 164 -4.80 7.53 10.73
C VAL A 164 -5.06 6.08 11.14
N THR A 165 -5.49 5.26 10.20
CA THR A 165 -5.78 3.82 10.36
C THR A 165 -4.54 2.94 10.21
N LEU A 166 -3.45 3.46 9.62
CA LEU A 166 -2.24 2.70 9.31
C LEU A 166 -1.58 2.12 10.56
N LYS A 167 -1.23 0.84 10.45
CA LYS A 167 -0.39 0.05 11.35
C LYS A 167 0.97 -0.26 10.73
N ILE A 168 1.02 -0.45 9.42
CA ILE A 168 2.23 -0.74 8.67
C ILE A 168 2.38 0.27 7.53
N LEU A 169 3.55 0.91 7.46
CA LEU A 169 3.90 1.81 6.37
C LEU A 169 5.28 1.46 5.84
N SER A 170 5.38 1.21 4.54
CA SER A 170 6.66 1.03 3.86
C SER A 170 6.88 2.13 2.84
N LEU A 171 7.95 2.90 3.04
CA LEU A 171 8.45 3.91 2.12
C LEU A 171 9.89 3.57 1.73
N SER A 172 10.16 2.31 1.40
CA SER A 172 11.50 1.89 1.02
C SER A 172 11.80 2.31 -0.41
N ARG A 173 13.01 2.81 -0.67
CA ARG A 173 13.45 3.25 -2.01
C ARG A 173 12.59 4.36 -2.61
N MET A 174 12.39 5.44 -1.86
CA MET A 174 11.69 6.66 -2.30
C MET A 174 12.51 7.54 -3.25
N LYS A 175 13.77 7.21 -3.52
CA LYS A 175 14.65 8.04 -4.34
C LYS A 175 14.55 7.62 -5.81
N GLU A 176 14.50 8.62 -6.68
CA GLU A 176 14.63 8.41 -8.12
C GLU A 176 16.05 7.96 -8.46
N TRP A 177 16.19 6.97 -9.35
CA TRP A 177 17.47 6.32 -9.67
C TRP A 177 18.53 7.28 -10.22
N ASP A 178 18.12 8.38 -10.84
CA ASP A 178 19.00 9.31 -11.57
C ASP A 178 19.24 10.67 -10.88
N TYR A 179 18.78 10.87 -9.64
CA TYR A 179 18.88 12.18 -8.99
C TYR A 179 19.62 12.12 -7.65
N GLU A 180 20.72 12.88 -7.52
CA GLU A 180 21.37 13.17 -6.24
C GLU A 180 20.55 14.16 -5.42
N ALA A 181 19.31 13.80 -5.04
CA ALA A 181 18.57 14.60 -4.07
C ALA A 181 19.32 14.61 -2.74
N ALA A 182 19.43 15.81 -2.17
CA ALA A 182 19.95 16.03 -0.83
C ALA A 182 19.15 15.24 0.21
N ASN A 183 19.87 14.60 1.12
CA ASN A 183 19.32 13.81 2.21
C ASN A 183 18.65 14.74 3.24
N ASN A 184 17.41 15.17 2.99
CA ASN A 184 16.66 15.90 4.00
C ASN A 184 15.80 14.91 4.79
N SER A 185 16.30 14.52 5.95
CA SER A 185 15.66 13.63 6.91
C SER A 185 14.57 14.30 7.75
N GLN A 186 14.27 15.58 7.46
CA GLN A 186 13.32 16.40 8.18
C GLN A 186 11.88 16.10 7.75
N GLY A 187 10.93 16.21 8.68
CA GLY A 187 9.50 16.08 8.40
C GLY A 187 8.90 14.71 8.76
N PHE A 188 9.72 13.70 9.00
CA PHE A 188 9.27 12.36 9.45
C PHE A 188 8.52 12.40 10.79
N GLU A 189 8.75 13.43 11.60
CA GLU A 189 7.99 13.66 12.83
C GLU A 189 6.49 13.81 12.58
N ARG A 190 6.05 14.18 11.36
CA ARG A 190 4.63 14.28 11.01
C ARG A 190 3.90 12.94 11.10
N LEU A 191 4.62 11.83 10.93
CA LEU A 191 4.05 10.50 11.10
C LEU A 191 3.69 10.20 12.56
N SER A 192 4.07 11.05 13.53
CA SER A 192 3.60 10.93 14.92
C SER A 192 2.09 11.10 15.06
N ALA A 193 1.40 11.64 14.05
CA ALA A 193 -0.06 11.69 14.00
C ALA A 193 -0.70 10.30 13.82
N LEU A 194 0.05 9.33 13.28
CA LEU A 194 -0.39 7.96 13.05
C LEU A 194 -0.28 7.15 14.34
N SER A 195 -1.17 7.41 15.30
CA SER A 195 -1.15 6.78 16.64
C SER A 195 -1.23 5.26 16.67
N LYS A 196 -1.61 4.62 15.55
CA LYS A 196 -1.69 3.17 15.36
C LYS A 196 -0.49 2.58 14.61
N LEU A 197 0.45 3.41 14.13
CA LEU A 197 1.57 2.95 13.31
C LEU A 197 2.56 2.15 14.17
N GLU A 198 2.64 0.84 13.93
CA GLU A 198 3.49 -0.08 14.70
C GLU A 198 4.76 -0.45 13.93
N GLU A 199 4.68 -0.53 12.60
CA GLU A 199 5.80 -0.94 11.75
C GLU A 199 6.09 0.11 10.68
N LEU A 200 7.36 0.52 10.59
CA LEU A 200 7.84 1.49 9.60
C LEU A 200 9.08 0.97 8.90
N TYR A 201 9.00 0.86 7.58
CA TYR A 201 10.09 0.41 6.72
C TYR A 201 10.59 1.57 5.86
N LEU A 202 11.88 1.89 6.01
CA LEU A 202 12.56 3.01 5.35
C LEU A 202 13.86 2.55 4.69
N ASP A 203 13.87 1.31 4.21
CA ASP A 203 15.06 0.68 3.68
C ASP A 203 15.52 1.33 2.39
N PHE A 204 16.84 1.32 2.14
CA PHE A 204 17.43 1.78 0.88
C PHE A 204 17.06 3.23 0.48
N ASN A 205 17.12 4.17 1.43
CA ASN A 205 16.75 5.57 1.22
C ASN A 205 17.91 6.57 1.41
N ASP A 206 19.15 6.09 1.48
CA ASP A 206 20.33 6.93 1.73
C ASP A 206 20.28 7.74 3.06
N PHE A 207 19.37 7.41 3.99
CA PHE A 207 19.22 8.15 5.24
C PHE A 207 20.47 8.04 6.12
N ASN A 208 20.82 9.10 6.84
CA ASN A 208 21.86 9.08 7.86
C ASN A 208 21.24 9.26 9.26
N GLU A 209 22.05 9.34 10.30
CA GLU A 209 21.60 9.44 11.70
C GLU A 209 20.68 10.63 12.01
N THR A 210 20.62 11.65 11.15
CA THR A 210 19.77 12.84 11.36
C THR A 210 18.27 12.54 11.27
N ILE A 211 17.86 11.39 10.73
CA ILE A 211 16.45 10.97 10.69
C ILE A 211 15.93 10.50 12.06
N LEU A 212 16.82 10.02 12.93
CA LEU A 212 16.46 9.35 14.17
C LEU A 212 15.62 10.24 15.11
N PRO A 213 15.97 11.53 15.35
CA PRO A 213 15.15 12.40 16.21
C PRO A 213 13.70 12.58 15.72
N SER A 214 13.47 12.60 14.41
CA SER A 214 12.12 12.71 13.84
C SER A 214 11.34 11.40 14.01
N LEU A 215 11.99 10.24 13.82
CA LEU A 215 11.37 8.93 14.04
C LEU A 215 11.09 8.65 15.52
N GLY A 216 11.94 9.16 16.42
CA GLY A 216 11.76 9.04 17.87
C GLY A 216 10.49 9.68 18.41
N LYS A 217 9.81 10.53 17.62
CA LYS A 217 8.52 11.13 17.99
C LYS A 217 7.31 10.23 17.70
N ILE A 218 7.50 9.13 16.96
CA ILE A 218 6.44 8.20 16.60
C ILE A 218 6.31 7.16 17.72
N ALA A 219 5.63 7.55 18.80
CA ALA A 219 5.57 6.78 20.05
C ALA A 219 4.85 5.42 19.97
N SER A 220 4.24 5.10 18.83
CA SER A 220 3.54 3.83 18.59
C SER A 220 4.43 2.75 17.97
N LEU A 221 5.62 3.10 17.44
CA LEU A 221 6.48 2.16 16.72
C LEU A 221 6.98 1.03 17.61
N LYS A 222 6.81 -0.20 17.10
CA LYS A 222 7.36 -1.45 17.64
C LYS A 222 8.46 -1.99 16.75
N LYS A 223 8.34 -1.83 15.43
CA LYS A 223 9.37 -2.23 14.46
C LYS A 223 9.79 -1.08 13.58
N LEU A 224 11.09 -0.89 13.45
CA LEU A 224 11.68 0.07 12.53
C LEU A 224 12.75 -0.62 11.69
N SER A 225 12.63 -0.53 10.38
CA SER A 225 13.67 -0.96 9.46
C SER A 225 14.30 0.24 8.77
N LEU A 226 15.61 0.37 8.94
CA LEU A 226 16.48 1.36 8.31
C LEU A 226 17.61 0.65 7.56
N SER A 227 17.36 -0.56 7.06
CA SER A 227 18.35 -1.37 6.39
C SER A 227 18.88 -0.68 5.13
N ASN A 228 20.14 -0.92 4.80
CA ASN A 228 20.81 -0.42 3.59
C ASN A 228 20.69 1.11 3.43
N ASN A 229 20.87 1.84 4.52
CA ASN A 229 20.97 3.30 4.52
C ASN A 229 22.44 3.75 4.75
N LYS A 230 22.66 5.02 5.03
CA LYS A 230 23.98 5.65 5.26
C LYS A 230 24.24 5.95 6.75
N ILE A 231 23.64 5.19 7.67
CA ILE A 231 23.82 5.37 9.11
C ILE A 231 25.21 4.88 9.51
N THR A 232 25.94 5.67 10.31
CA THR A 232 27.36 5.42 10.65
C THR A 232 27.59 4.93 12.09
N GLY A 233 26.52 4.59 12.82
CA GLY A 233 26.59 4.00 14.16
C GLY A 233 26.61 5.00 15.34
N ARG A 234 26.68 6.32 15.10
CA ARG A 234 26.49 7.34 16.14
C ARG A 234 25.02 7.67 16.31
N VAL A 235 24.24 6.77 16.90
CA VAL A 235 22.87 7.06 17.35
C VAL A 235 22.97 8.07 18.50
N PRO A 236 22.41 9.29 18.40
CA PRO A 236 22.54 10.28 19.45
C PRO A 236 21.60 9.93 20.62
N ILE A 237 22.07 9.10 21.55
CA ILE A 237 21.37 8.76 22.81
C ILE A 237 21.04 10.04 23.61
N ASN A 238 21.83 11.11 23.42
CA ASN A 238 21.77 12.33 24.24
C ASN A 238 21.00 13.51 23.59
N LYS A 239 20.18 13.31 22.54
CA LYS A 239 19.43 14.40 21.87
C LYS A 239 17.93 14.13 21.66
N GLY A 240 17.24 13.59 22.68
CA GLY A 240 15.78 13.48 22.66
C GLY A 240 15.23 12.37 21.74
N PHE A 241 16.04 11.35 21.46
CA PHE A 241 15.60 10.13 20.81
C PHE A 241 15.17 9.12 21.88
N THR A 242 13.88 8.79 21.93
CA THR A 242 13.36 7.76 22.83
C THR A 242 12.26 6.97 22.10
N MET A 243 12.53 5.72 21.75
CA MET A 243 11.53 4.81 21.20
C MET A 243 11.16 3.76 22.25
N SER A 244 10.33 4.14 23.22
CA SER A 244 10.05 3.34 24.41
C SER A 244 9.28 2.04 24.14
N LYS A 245 8.66 1.90 22.97
CA LYS A 245 7.92 0.69 22.55
C LYS A 245 8.65 -0.13 21.48
N LEU A 246 9.84 0.30 21.05
CA LEU A 246 10.54 -0.39 19.97
C LEU A 246 11.04 -1.75 20.45
N GLU A 247 10.59 -2.79 19.76
CA GLU A 247 10.93 -4.19 19.99
C GLU A 247 11.97 -4.67 18.96
N GLU A 248 11.92 -4.15 17.74
CA GLU A 248 12.79 -4.55 16.64
C GLU A 248 13.37 -3.33 15.91
N LEU A 249 14.70 -3.31 15.76
CA LEU A 249 15.41 -2.33 14.95
C LEU A 249 16.34 -3.05 13.97
N ASN A 250 16.06 -2.93 12.68
CA ASN A 250 16.94 -3.42 11.62
C ASN A 250 17.83 -2.29 11.08
N LEU A 251 19.16 -2.47 11.22
CA LEU A 251 20.19 -1.57 10.70
C LEU A 251 21.17 -2.27 9.75
N ASP A 252 20.83 -3.45 9.25
CA ASP A 252 21.69 -4.22 8.35
C ASP A 252 22.09 -3.41 7.11
N GLY A 253 23.29 -3.63 6.58
CA GLY A 253 23.75 -2.91 5.38
C GLY A 253 24.04 -1.41 5.57
N ASN A 254 24.02 -0.89 6.80
CA ASN A 254 24.57 0.43 7.14
C ASN A 254 26.09 0.38 7.38
N LYS A 255 26.77 1.53 7.44
CA LYS A 255 28.24 1.57 7.62
C LYS A 255 28.62 1.25 9.07
N ASN A 256 29.23 0.07 9.28
CA ASN A 256 29.82 -0.42 10.54
C ASN A 256 29.07 -0.02 11.81
N THR A 257 27.90 -0.62 12.02
CA THR A 257 27.10 -0.45 13.23
C THR A 257 27.70 -1.24 14.40
N GLY A 258 28.75 -0.71 15.01
CA GLY A 258 29.02 -0.95 16.44
C GLY A 258 27.99 -0.24 17.32
N VAL A 259 26.69 -0.43 17.03
CA VAL A 259 25.59 0.30 17.67
C VAL A 259 25.45 -0.20 19.10
N VAL A 260 25.87 0.63 20.04
CA VAL A 260 25.57 0.44 21.46
C VAL A 260 24.23 1.11 21.71
N PHE A 261 23.19 0.31 21.95
CA PHE A 261 21.99 0.80 22.62
C PHE A 261 22.35 0.96 24.10
N GLY A 262 22.47 2.21 24.55
CA GLY A 262 22.59 2.54 25.97
C GLY A 262 21.22 2.84 26.55
#